data_AF-A0A1M4VA39-F1
#
_entry.id   AF-A0A1M4VA39-F1
#
_cell.length_a   1.000
_cell.length_b   1.000
_cell.length_c   1.000
_cell.angle_alpha   90.00
_cell.angle_beta   90.00
_cell.angle_gamma   90.00
#
_symmetry.space_group_name_H-M   'P 1'
#
loop_
_entity.id
_entity.type
_entity.pdbx_description
1 polymer ?
#
loop_
_entity_poly.entity_id
_entity_poly.type
_entity_poly.pdbx_seq_one_letter_code
_entity_poly.pdbx_strand_id
1 'polypeptide(L)'
;MHELISPTIINPFWHNALAGGTHEGKVLDSETVELHGVVLKVATWEKVTLVPGDLVYIHVGGDLTFMTKEEKEKRDEEKRISAERLARIRKRWREIEEKKESEHKQRAKEFNESLNIPVNWRPDIKMVMSGLSENSMGNGMNRRSVYHVLLLDDLKDGRLKRSSPSFLCTSKNGSNGNKNWNIYEEDYDRWTMEHKVTCKQCIKIAKRWEKDEYRNLS
;
A
#
# COMPACT_ATOMS: atom_id res chain seq x y z
N MET A 1 -12.04 29.84 -14.82
CA MET A 1 -10.87 30.47 -14.15
C MET A 1 -10.31 31.49 -15.10
N HIS A 2 -10.27 32.73 -14.65
CA HIS A 2 -9.99 33.89 -15.46
C HIS A 2 -8.74 34.60 -14.93
N GLU A 3 -7.94 35.16 -15.81
CA GLU A 3 -6.65 35.76 -15.44
C GLU A 3 -6.78 37.22 -14.94
N LEU A 4 -6.01 37.54 -13.90
CA LEU A 4 -5.85 38.89 -13.39
C LEU A 4 -4.41 39.36 -13.62
N ILE A 5 -4.29 40.61 -14.04
CA ILE A 5 -3.03 41.29 -14.26
C ILE A 5 -2.93 42.41 -13.23
N SER A 6 -1.78 42.49 -12.55
CA SER A 6 -1.50 43.65 -11.73
C SER A 6 -1.03 44.81 -12.62
N PRO A 7 -1.68 45.98 -12.58
CA PRO A 7 -1.27 47.14 -13.37
C PRO A 7 0.05 47.75 -12.87
N THR A 8 0.51 47.36 -11.67
CA THR A 8 1.73 47.83 -11.03
C THR A 8 2.51 46.67 -10.40
N ILE A 9 3.73 46.93 -9.94
CA ILE A 9 4.52 45.94 -9.20
C ILE A 9 3.77 45.57 -7.92
N ILE A 10 3.37 44.30 -7.79
CA ILE A 10 2.71 43.78 -6.60
C ILE A 10 3.70 43.81 -5.44
N ASN A 11 3.24 44.31 -4.28
CA ASN A 11 4.02 44.25 -3.06
C ASN A 11 4.32 42.77 -2.70
N PRO A 12 5.60 42.36 -2.61
CA PRO A 12 5.97 40.98 -2.29
C PRO A 12 5.41 40.50 -0.94
N PHE A 13 5.25 41.37 0.05
CA PHE A 13 4.66 41.02 1.34
C PHE A 13 3.16 40.71 1.23
N TRP A 14 2.45 41.46 0.39
CA TRP A 14 1.04 41.19 0.09
C TRP A 14 0.88 39.84 -0.63
N HIS A 15 1.73 39.60 -1.64
CA HIS A 15 1.67 38.34 -2.41
C HIS A 15 1.99 37.15 -1.51
N ASN A 16 3.08 37.21 -0.74
CA ASN A 16 3.47 36.14 0.18
C ASN A 16 2.43 35.87 1.28
N ALA A 17 1.72 36.89 1.76
CA ALA A 17 0.67 36.72 2.77
C ALA A 17 -0.55 35.96 2.24
N LEU A 18 -0.82 36.07 0.94
CA LEU A 18 -2.00 35.48 0.30
C LEU A 18 -1.68 34.23 -0.56
N ALA A 19 -0.39 34.00 -0.84
CA ALA A 19 0.09 32.96 -1.74
C ALA A 19 -0.42 31.55 -1.36
N GLY A 20 -0.82 30.79 -2.37
CA GLY A 20 -1.37 29.44 -2.24
C GLY A 20 -2.83 29.39 -1.78
N GLY A 21 -3.42 30.53 -1.42
CA GLY A 21 -4.80 30.64 -0.95
C GLY A 21 -5.80 31.01 -2.05
N THR A 22 -7.08 30.84 -1.73
CA THR A 22 -8.20 31.43 -2.47
C THR A 22 -8.93 32.38 -1.53
N HIS A 23 -9.09 33.63 -1.96
CA HIS A 23 -9.58 34.73 -1.14
C HIS A 23 -10.78 35.40 -1.81
N GLU A 24 -11.63 36.02 -1.01
CA GLU A 24 -12.78 36.78 -1.52
C GLU A 24 -12.31 38.17 -1.97
N GLY A 25 -12.57 38.50 -3.23
CA GLY A 25 -12.35 39.82 -3.81
C GLY A 25 -13.67 40.45 -4.23
N LYS A 26 -13.69 41.77 -4.30
CA LYS A 26 -14.87 42.54 -4.69
C LYS A 26 -14.69 43.10 -6.09
N VAL A 27 -15.71 42.95 -6.93
CA VAL A 27 -15.74 43.59 -8.26
C VAL A 27 -15.96 45.09 -8.08
N LEU A 28 -15.04 45.90 -8.61
CA LEU A 28 -15.16 47.36 -8.58
C LEU A 28 -15.90 47.87 -9.84
N ASP A 29 -15.53 47.35 -11.00
CA ASP A 29 -16.17 47.64 -12.28
C ASP A 29 -16.09 46.41 -13.23
N SER A 30 -16.45 46.57 -14.50
CA SER A 30 -16.44 45.48 -15.48
C SER A 30 -15.04 44.92 -15.81
N GLU A 31 -13.97 45.63 -15.45
CA GLU A 31 -12.58 45.27 -15.77
C GLU A 31 -11.69 45.12 -14.53
N THR A 32 -12.14 45.50 -13.34
CA THR A 32 -11.28 45.55 -12.15
C THR A 32 -11.91 44.91 -10.92
N VAL A 33 -11.04 44.25 -10.15
CA VAL A 33 -11.39 43.58 -8.90
C VAL A 33 -10.42 44.02 -7.80
N GLU A 34 -10.94 44.19 -6.59
CA GLU A 34 -10.16 44.55 -5.41
C GLU A 34 -9.96 43.33 -4.51
N LEU A 35 -8.72 43.14 -4.07
CA LEU A 35 -8.35 42.14 -3.07
C LEU A 35 -7.46 42.76 -2.00
N HIS A 36 -7.96 42.85 -0.76
CA HIS A 36 -7.22 43.41 0.38
C HIS A 36 -6.56 44.77 0.08
N GLY A 37 -7.28 45.70 -0.57
CA GLY A 37 -6.78 47.03 -0.92
C GLY A 37 -5.90 47.10 -2.17
N VAL A 38 -5.66 45.97 -2.86
CA VAL A 38 -4.95 45.94 -4.15
C VAL A 38 -5.96 45.79 -5.28
N VAL A 39 -5.89 46.71 -6.25
CA VAL A 39 -6.75 46.67 -7.45
C VAL A 39 -6.04 45.91 -8.56
N LEU A 40 -6.70 44.87 -9.05
CA LEU A 40 -6.24 43.98 -10.10
C LEU A 40 -7.13 44.15 -11.33
N LYS A 41 -6.54 44.08 -12.53
CA LYS A 41 -7.25 44.21 -13.79
C LYS A 41 -7.51 42.85 -14.40
N VAL A 42 -8.72 42.61 -14.89
CA VAL A 42 -9.06 41.42 -15.68
C VAL A 42 -8.29 41.46 -17.00
N ALA A 43 -7.66 40.35 -17.36
CA ALA A 43 -6.89 40.27 -18.60
C ALA A 43 -7.77 40.59 -19.83
N THR A 44 -7.22 41.32 -20.79
CA THR A 44 -7.99 41.90 -21.91
C THR A 44 -8.56 40.87 -22.89
N TRP A 45 -8.08 39.63 -22.85
CA TRP A 45 -8.58 38.52 -23.65
C TRP A 45 -9.70 37.73 -22.96
N GLU A 46 -10.03 38.05 -21.72
CA GLU A 46 -11.12 37.39 -20.99
C GLU A 46 -12.47 37.97 -21.41
N LYS A 47 -13.44 37.08 -21.66
CA LYS A 47 -14.83 37.45 -21.92
C LYS A 47 -15.68 37.07 -20.72
N VAL A 48 -15.62 37.90 -19.68
CA VAL A 48 -16.38 37.72 -18.44
C VAL A 48 -17.25 38.93 -18.18
N THR A 49 -18.53 38.67 -17.89
CA THR A 49 -19.44 39.71 -17.42
C THR A 49 -19.32 39.80 -15.90
N LEU A 50 -18.72 40.89 -15.42
CA LEU A 50 -18.64 41.21 -14.00
C LEU A 50 -19.66 42.28 -13.64
N VAL A 51 -20.40 42.07 -12.55
CA VAL A 51 -21.33 43.05 -12.01
C VAL A 51 -20.65 43.80 -10.86
N PRO A 52 -20.55 45.13 -10.92
CA PRO A 52 -19.96 45.91 -9.84
C PRO A 52 -20.62 45.64 -8.49
N GLY A 53 -19.81 45.35 -7.47
CA GLY A 53 -20.28 45.01 -6.13
C GLY A 53 -20.36 43.51 -5.84
N ASP A 54 -20.30 42.65 -6.86
CA ASP A 54 -20.29 41.20 -6.66
C ASP A 54 -18.99 40.70 -6.04
N LEU A 55 -19.07 39.51 -5.43
CA LEU A 55 -17.93 38.80 -4.87
C LEU A 55 -17.37 37.78 -5.88
N VAL A 56 -16.07 37.78 -6.03
CA VAL A 56 -15.29 36.80 -6.80
C VAL A 56 -14.27 36.12 -5.91
N TYR A 57 -13.80 34.94 -6.31
CA TYR A 57 -12.81 34.17 -5.56
C TYR A 57 -11.48 34.17 -6.29
N ILE A 58 -10.50 34.88 -5.74
CA ILE A 58 -9.20 35.09 -6.34
C ILE A 58 -8.19 34.10 -5.74
N HIS A 59 -7.60 33.29 -6.59
CA HIS A 59 -6.47 32.43 -6.26
C HIS A 59 -5.16 33.16 -6.52
N VAL A 60 -4.35 33.30 -5.47
CA VAL A 60 -3.03 33.93 -5.53
C VAL A 60 -1.98 32.83 -5.63
N GLY A 61 -1.57 32.51 -6.86
CA GLY A 61 -0.53 31.51 -7.15
C GLY A 61 0.68 32.13 -7.84
N GLY A 62 1.37 31.34 -8.67
CA GLY A 62 2.33 31.87 -9.63
C GLY A 62 1.67 32.86 -10.59
N ASP A 63 0.42 32.54 -10.97
CA ASP A 63 -0.50 33.45 -11.67
C ASP A 63 -1.61 33.90 -10.73
N LEU A 64 -2.15 35.10 -10.97
CA LEU A 64 -3.36 35.58 -10.30
C LEU A 64 -4.57 35.18 -11.14
N THR A 65 -5.45 34.37 -10.57
CA THR A 65 -6.66 33.93 -11.27
C THR A 65 -7.87 34.14 -10.40
N PHE A 66 -9.05 34.27 -11.00
CA PHE A 66 -10.30 34.33 -10.26
C PHE A 66 -11.36 33.40 -10.83
N MET A 67 -12.38 33.16 -10.01
CA MET A 67 -13.61 32.47 -10.37
C MET A 67 -14.79 33.26 -9.86
N THR A 68 -15.89 33.23 -10.61
CA THR A 68 -17.18 33.69 -10.09
C THR A 68 -17.69 32.75 -8.99
N LYS A 69 -18.68 33.19 -8.23
CA LYS A 69 -19.34 32.34 -7.25
C LYS A 69 -19.91 31.06 -7.87
N GLU A 70 -20.57 31.17 -9.03
CA GLU A 70 -21.14 30.03 -9.75
C GLU A 70 -20.05 29.04 -10.21
N GLU A 71 -18.93 29.53 -10.74
CA GLU A 71 -17.80 28.69 -11.14
C GLU A 71 -17.19 27.95 -9.94
N LYS A 72 -17.07 28.63 -8.79
CA LYS A 72 -16.58 28.02 -7.55
C LYS A 72 -17.51 26.91 -7.07
N GLU A 73 -18.81 27.19 -7.01
CA GLU A 73 -19.81 26.20 -6.58
C GLU A 73 -19.80 24.96 -7.46
N LYS A 74 -19.77 25.15 -8.79
CA LYS A 74 -19.66 24.04 -9.75
C LYS A 74 -18.38 23.23 -9.54
N ARG A 75 -17.24 23.89 -9.38
CA ARG A 75 -15.95 23.22 -9.16
C ARG A 75 -15.91 22.46 -7.84
N ASP A 76 -16.48 23.02 -6.78
CA ASP A 76 -16.52 22.37 -5.48
C ASP A 76 -17.49 21.17 -5.49
N GLU A 77 -18.60 21.25 -6.21
CA GLU A 77 -19.48 20.10 -6.43
C GLU A 77 -18.80 18.99 -7.25
N GLU A 78 -18.11 19.33 -8.35
CA GLU A 78 -17.33 18.38 -9.14
C GLU A 78 -16.23 17.70 -8.29
N LYS A 79 -15.53 18.47 -7.43
CA LYS A 79 -14.56 17.92 -6.48
C LYS A 79 -15.21 16.97 -5.48
N ARG A 80 -16.40 17.30 -4.96
CA ARG A 80 -17.13 16.41 -4.04
C ARG A 80 -17.51 15.10 -4.71
N ILE A 81 -18.11 15.16 -5.89
CA ILE A 81 -18.49 13.97 -6.68
C ILE A 81 -17.25 13.12 -6.99
N SER A 82 -16.14 13.77 -7.37
CA SER A 82 -14.86 13.09 -7.64
C SER A 82 -14.27 12.45 -6.38
N ALA A 83 -14.27 13.14 -5.25
CA ALA A 83 -13.79 12.63 -3.97
C ALA A 83 -14.62 11.42 -3.50
N GLU A 84 -15.95 11.49 -3.64
CA GLU A 84 -16.85 10.37 -3.34
C GLU A 84 -16.61 9.17 -4.27
N ARG A 85 -16.33 9.41 -5.56
CA ARG A 85 -15.98 8.36 -6.51
C ARG A 85 -14.66 7.69 -6.13
N LEU A 86 -13.63 8.47 -5.79
CA LEU A 86 -12.33 7.95 -5.34
C LEU A 86 -12.45 7.19 -4.03
N ALA A 87 -13.25 7.68 -3.07
CA ALA A 87 -13.52 7.00 -1.82
C ALA A 87 -14.19 5.62 -2.04
N ARG A 88 -15.18 5.55 -2.95
CA ARG A 88 -15.83 4.28 -3.36
C ARG A 88 -14.83 3.31 -3.99
N ILE A 89 -13.98 3.80 -4.90
CA ILE A 89 -12.94 2.98 -5.53
C ILE A 89 -11.98 2.44 -4.47
N ARG A 90 -11.46 3.29 -3.57
CA ARG A 90 -10.56 2.87 -2.48
C ARG A 90 -11.20 1.82 -1.57
N LYS A 91 -12.47 2.01 -1.19
CA LYS A 91 -13.20 1.04 -0.37
C LYS A 91 -13.29 -0.32 -1.07
N ARG A 92 -13.67 -0.33 -2.35
CA ARG A 92 -13.74 -1.55 -3.16
C ARG A 92 -12.39 -2.25 -3.29
N TRP A 93 -11.31 -1.50 -3.49
CA TRP A 93 -9.96 -2.09 -3.54
C TRP A 93 -9.57 -2.74 -2.22
N ARG A 94 -9.86 -2.09 -1.09
CA ARG A 94 -9.63 -2.65 0.25
C ARG A 94 -10.41 -3.95 0.46
N GLU A 95 -11.70 -3.97 0.11
CA GLU A 95 -12.53 -5.18 0.22
C GLU A 95 -11.99 -6.34 -0.65
N ILE A 96 -11.52 -6.03 -1.87
CA ILE A 96 -10.90 -7.03 -2.75
C ILE A 96 -9.59 -7.55 -2.15
N GLU A 97 -8.77 -6.67 -1.58
CA GLU A 97 -7.49 -7.02 -0.96
C GLU A 97 -7.70 -7.89 0.27
N GLU A 98 -8.59 -7.49 1.18
CA GLU A 98 -8.98 -8.27 2.37
C GLU A 98 -9.53 -9.65 1.97
N LYS A 99 -10.38 -9.72 0.95
CA LYS A 99 -10.90 -11.00 0.45
C LYS A 99 -9.77 -11.89 -0.11
N LYS A 100 -8.87 -11.33 -0.92
CA LYS A 100 -7.73 -12.07 -1.48
C LYS A 100 -6.81 -12.57 -0.38
N GLU A 101 -6.55 -11.74 0.62
CA GLU A 101 -5.72 -12.10 1.77
C GLU A 101 -6.38 -13.23 2.57
N SER A 102 -7.66 -13.09 2.91
CA SER A 102 -8.44 -14.13 3.61
C SER A 102 -8.45 -15.46 2.84
N GLU A 103 -8.72 -15.43 1.53
CA GLU A 103 -8.67 -16.64 0.71
C GLU A 103 -7.26 -17.24 0.64
N HIS A 104 -6.22 -16.41 0.58
CA HIS A 104 -4.84 -16.88 0.61
C HIS A 104 -4.50 -17.56 1.94
N LYS A 105 -4.88 -16.96 3.08
CA LYS A 105 -4.71 -17.55 4.41
C LYS A 105 -5.46 -18.86 4.55
N GLN A 106 -6.71 -18.93 4.09
CA GLN A 106 -7.50 -20.16 4.13
C GLN A 106 -6.85 -21.27 3.30
N ARG A 107 -6.46 -21.00 2.06
CA ARG A 107 -5.76 -21.98 1.20
C ARG A 107 -4.43 -22.43 1.79
N ALA A 108 -3.71 -21.54 2.46
CA ALA A 108 -2.47 -21.88 3.15
C ALA A 108 -2.73 -22.81 4.35
N LYS A 109 -3.74 -22.47 5.16
CA LYS A 109 -4.17 -23.29 6.30
C LYS A 109 -4.59 -24.69 5.87
N GLU A 110 -5.51 -24.81 4.92
CA GLU A 110 -6.00 -26.10 4.41
C GLU A 110 -4.86 -26.98 3.89
N PHE A 111 -3.94 -26.39 3.12
CA PHE A 111 -2.77 -27.11 2.61
C PHE A 111 -1.79 -27.53 3.73
N ASN A 112 -1.55 -26.65 4.69
CA ASN A 112 -0.63 -26.95 5.79
C ASN A 112 -1.21 -28.06 6.67
N GLU A 113 -2.52 -28.01 6.98
CA GLU A 113 -3.22 -29.07 7.72
C GLU A 113 -3.18 -30.41 6.98
N SER A 114 -3.24 -30.43 5.64
CA SER A 114 -3.16 -31.68 4.86
C SER A 114 -1.81 -32.41 4.97
N LEU A 115 -0.74 -31.74 5.43
CA LEU A 115 0.58 -32.36 5.59
C LEU A 115 0.63 -33.38 6.75
N ASN A 116 -0.30 -33.31 7.71
CA ASN A 116 -0.49 -34.30 8.79
C ASN A 116 0.79 -34.69 9.58
N ILE A 117 1.76 -33.78 9.69
CA ILE A 117 3.04 -34.06 10.34
C ILE A 117 2.81 -34.27 11.85
N PRO A 118 3.32 -35.36 12.47
CA PRO A 118 2.89 -35.83 13.79
C PRO A 118 3.57 -35.13 14.97
N VAL A 119 3.97 -33.87 14.82
CA VAL A 119 4.63 -33.04 15.85
C VAL A 119 4.24 -31.59 15.67
N ASN A 120 4.50 -30.71 16.64
CA ASN A 120 4.27 -29.28 16.42
C ASN A 120 5.29 -28.74 15.40
N TRP A 121 4.79 -27.94 14.46
CA TRP A 121 5.60 -27.31 13.42
C TRP A 121 4.93 -26.03 12.93
N ARG A 122 5.70 -25.17 12.27
CA ARG A 122 5.18 -23.98 11.57
C ARG A 122 5.85 -23.77 10.22
N PRO A 123 5.19 -23.09 9.26
CA PRO A 123 5.86 -22.61 8.07
C PRO A 123 6.90 -21.55 8.46
N ASP A 124 8.07 -21.60 7.84
CA ASP A 124 9.11 -20.59 8.02
C ASP A 124 10.00 -20.51 6.77
N ILE A 125 10.58 -19.35 6.51
CA ILE A 125 11.40 -19.09 5.33
C ILE A 125 12.88 -19.25 5.67
N LYS A 126 13.58 -20.03 4.85
CA LYS A 126 15.04 -20.00 4.83
C LYS A 126 15.45 -18.86 3.92
N MET A 127 15.69 -17.68 4.49
CA MET A 127 16.09 -16.51 3.70
C MET A 127 17.38 -16.79 2.94
N VAL A 128 17.30 -16.73 1.61
CA VAL A 128 18.46 -16.74 0.73
C VAL A 128 18.66 -15.29 0.30
N MET A 129 19.71 -14.66 0.82
CA MET A 129 20.06 -13.29 0.45
C MET A 129 20.30 -13.23 -1.05
N SER A 130 19.56 -12.38 -1.77
CA SER A 130 19.59 -12.30 -3.24
C SER A 130 20.87 -11.65 -3.78
N GLY A 131 21.70 -11.07 -2.91
CA GLY A 131 22.92 -10.35 -3.30
C GLY A 131 22.65 -9.13 -4.20
N LEU A 132 21.45 -8.53 -4.13
CA LEU A 132 21.01 -7.43 -5.01
C LEU A 132 21.06 -7.77 -6.52
N SER A 133 20.90 -9.05 -6.87
CA SER A 133 20.82 -9.49 -8.26
C SER A 133 19.42 -9.26 -8.86
N GLU A 134 19.30 -9.35 -10.19
CA GLU A 134 18.04 -9.19 -10.97
C GLU A 134 16.87 -10.09 -10.48
N ASN A 135 17.14 -11.10 -9.65
CA ASN A 135 16.14 -12.00 -9.08
C ASN A 135 15.59 -11.56 -7.71
N SER A 136 15.85 -10.32 -7.29
CA SER A 136 15.31 -9.71 -6.07
C SER A 136 13.81 -9.38 -6.20
N MET A 137 13.05 -9.59 -5.13
CA MET A 137 11.61 -9.22 -5.05
C MET A 137 11.40 -7.74 -4.68
N GLY A 138 12.42 -6.89 -4.79
CA GLY A 138 12.34 -5.47 -4.42
C GLY A 138 12.39 -5.19 -2.91
N ASN A 139 12.43 -6.24 -2.08
CA ASN A 139 12.54 -6.17 -0.62
C ASN A 139 13.79 -6.91 -0.08
N GLY A 140 14.76 -7.21 -0.95
CA GLY A 140 16.01 -7.92 -0.60
C GLY A 140 15.93 -9.45 -0.66
N MET A 141 14.73 -10.05 -0.66
CA MET A 141 14.57 -11.50 -0.77
C MET A 141 14.71 -11.99 -2.21
N ASN A 142 15.29 -13.17 -2.38
CA ASN A 142 15.33 -13.83 -3.69
C ASN A 142 13.94 -14.37 -4.05
N ARG A 143 13.51 -14.23 -5.30
CA ARG A 143 12.24 -14.80 -5.82
C ARG A 143 12.14 -16.33 -5.67
N ARG A 144 13.26 -17.00 -5.43
CA ARG A 144 13.35 -18.45 -5.15
C ARG A 144 13.17 -18.81 -3.67
N SER A 145 12.96 -17.84 -2.79
CA SER A 145 12.67 -18.11 -1.39
C SER A 145 11.35 -18.89 -1.27
N VAL A 146 11.40 -20.02 -0.58
CA VAL A 146 10.25 -20.90 -0.35
C VAL A 146 10.00 -21.05 1.14
N TYR A 147 8.75 -21.31 1.51
CA TYR A 147 8.37 -21.63 2.87
C TYR A 147 8.62 -23.11 3.14
N HIS A 148 9.33 -23.39 4.21
CA HIS A 148 9.70 -24.71 4.70
C HIS A 148 8.88 -25.07 5.94
N VAL A 149 8.86 -26.35 6.29
CA VAL A 149 8.35 -26.83 7.59
C VAL A 149 9.47 -26.69 8.61
N LEU A 150 9.28 -25.84 9.61
CA LEU A 150 10.11 -25.76 10.81
C LEU A 150 9.47 -26.59 11.93
N LEU A 151 10.19 -27.60 12.40
CA LEU A 151 9.76 -28.43 13.53
C LEU A 151 10.00 -27.68 14.84
N LEU A 152 8.98 -27.66 15.70
CA LEU A 152 9.03 -27.10 17.06
C LEU A 152 9.27 -28.19 18.11
N ASP A 153 8.96 -29.45 17.78
CA ASP A 153 9.31 -30.62 18.59
C ASP A 153 10.24 -31.59 17.85
N ASP A 154 10.90 -32.47 18.60
CA ASP A 154 11.70 -33.56 18.06
C ASP A 154 10.81 -34.54 17.26
N LEU A 155 11.19 -34.79 16.01
CA LEU A 155 10.53 -35.77 15.15
C LEU A 155 11.32 -37.08 15.12
N LYS A 156 10.66 -38.17 15.47
CA LYS A 156 11.20 -39.54 15.40
C LYS A 156 10.19 -40.45 14.69
N ASP A 157 10.45 -40.74 13.43
CA ASP A 157 9.63 -41.65 12.61
C ASP A 157 10.53 -42.62 11.83
N GLY A 158 10.70 -43.83 12.39
CA GLY A 158 11.61 -44.85 11.86
C GLY A 158 13.05 -44.34 11.70
N ARG A 159 13.55 -44.27 10.45
CA ARG A 159 14.88 -43.74 10.12
C ARG A 159 14.92 -42.22 10.04
N LEU A 160 13.77 -41.54 9.97
CA LEU A 160 13.69 -40.08 9.92
C LEU A 160 13.74 -39.53 11.35
N LYS A 161 14.88 -38.93 11.71
CA LYS A 161 15.08 -38.28 13.01
C LYS A 161 15.47 -36.82 12.81
N ARG A 162 14.79 -35.90 13.49
CA ARG A 162 15.08 -34.46 13.49
C ARG A 162 14.97 -33.93 14.91
N SER A 163 15.95 -33.11 15.31
CA SER A 163 15.91 -32.39 16.57
C SER A 163 15.28 -31.03 16.36
N SER A 164 14.45 -30.58 17.30
CA SER A 164 13.97 -29.20 17.31
C SER A 164 15.07 -28.23 17.77
N PRO A 165 15.09 -26.97 17.29
CA PRO A 165 14.37 -26.47 16.12
C PRO A 165 15.14 -26.78 14.83
N SER A 166 14.50 -27.46 13.87
CA SER A 166 15.12 -27.71 12.56
C SER A 166 14.10 -27.80 11.43
N PHE A 167 14.57 -27.55 10.21
CA PHE A 167 13.74 -27.73 9.02
C PHE A 167 13.58 -29.21 8.66
N LEU A 168 12.36 -29.61 8.28
CA LEU A 168 12.05 -30.99 7.90
C LEU A 168 12.96 -31.51 6.76
N CYS A 169 13.24 -30.64 5.78
CA CYS A 169 14.04 -30.97 4.61
C CYS A 169 15.54 -31.10 4.86
N THR A 170 16.08 -30.68 6.00
CA THR A 170 17.52 -30.76 6.28
C THR A 170 17.91 -32.10 6.90
N SER A 171 18.82 -32.85 6.27
CA SER A 171 19.53 -33.98 6.90
C SER A 171 20.72 -33.45 7.71
N LYS A 172 20.91 -33.96 8.93
CA LYS A 172 21.82 -33.44 9.95
C LYS A 172 23.25 -33.11 9.46
N ASN A 173 23.78 -32.00 10.01
CA ASN A 173 25.15 -31.46 10.01
C ASN A 173 25.80 -31.11 8.67
N GLY A 174 25.71 -29.83 8.28
CA GLY A 174 26.68 -29.24 7.35
C GLY A 174 26.18 -28.11 6.44
N SER A 175 24.88 -27.94 6.25
CA SER A 175 24.38 -26.89 5.34
C SER A 175 23.15 -26.17 5.89
N ASN A 176 23.39 -25.09 6.63
CA ASN A 176 22.39 -24.07 6.96
C ASN A 176 21.12 -24.61 7.66
N GLY A 177 21.28 -25.58 8.57
CA GLY A 177 20.18 -26.27 9.27
C GLY A 177 19.88 -25.78 10.69
N ASN A 178 20.72 -24.91 11.27
CA ASN A 178 20.45 -24.29 12.57
C ASN A 178 19.93 -22.87 12.36
N LYS A 179 18.78 -22.56 12.97
CA LYS A 179 18.32 -21.19 13.20
C LYS A 179 19.35 -20.48 14.08
N ASN A 180 20.29 -19.78 13.46
CA ASN A 180 21.13 -18.76 14.13
C ASN A 180 20.83 -17.41 13.49
N TRP A 181 19.56 -17.01 13.50
CA TRP A 181 19.13 -15.69 13.04
C TRP A 181 18.36 -15.03 14.18
N ASN A 182 19.04 -14.12 14.87
CA ASN A 182 18.46 -13.15 15.78
C ASN A 182 17.57 -12.20 14.97
N ILE A 183 16.33 -12.59 14.73
CA ILE A 183 15.30 -11.71 14.17
C ILE A 183 14.24 -11.60 15.26
N TYR A 184 14.04 -10.37 15.74
CA TYR A 184 13.11 -9.98 16.79
C TYR A 184 11.79 -10.77 16.69
N GLU A 185 11.52 -11.60 17.71
CA GLU A 185 10.48 -12.64 17.70
C GLU A 185 9.05 -12.09 17.68
N GLU A 186 8.82 -10.85 18.11
CA GLU A 186 7.48 -10.34 18.39
C GLU A 186 6.62 -10.03 17.14
N ASP A 187 7.24 -9.59 16.03
CA ASP A 187 6.51 -9.31 14.77
C ASP A 187 6.53 -10.48 13.78
N TYR A 188 7.47 -11.42 13.94
CA TYR A 188 7.70 -12.52 12.99
C TYR A 188 6.67 -13.66 13.15
N ASP A 189 6.23 -13.92 14.39
CA ASP A 189 5.29 -15.02 14.69
C ASP A 189 3.92 -14.86 14.03
N ARG A 190 3.43 -13.62 13.84
CA ARG A 190 2.15 -13.37 13.18
C ARG A 190 2.24 -13.55 11.66
N TRP A 191 3.41 -13.31 11.06
CA TRP A 191 3.60 -13.39 9.60
C TRP A 191 3.83 -14.82 9.09
N THR A 192 4.55 -15.69 9.82
CA THR A 192 4.94 -16.99 9.23
C THR A 192 3.90 -18.10 9.34
N MET A 193 2.96 -18.02 10.29
CA MET A 193 1.94 -19.06 10.47
C MET A 193 0.92 -19.11 9.34
N GLU A 194 0.79 -18.03 8.57
CA GLU A 194 -0.24 -17.86 7.54
C GLU A 194 0.25 -18.20 6.12
N HIS A 195 1.53 -18.59 5.97
CA HIS A 195 2.11 -18.91 4.67
C HIS A 195 2.00 -20.39 4.33
N LYS A 196 1.62 -20.66 3.08
CA LYS A 196 1.60 -22.01 2.52
C LYS A 196 3.03 -22.54 2.40
N VAL A 197 3.31 -23.74 2.89
CA VAL A 197 4.59 -24.41 2.64
C VAL A 197 4.78 -24.65 1.14
N THR A 198 5.90 -24.19 0.58
CA THR A 198 6.22 -24.30 -0.86
C THR A 198 7.49 -25.09 -1.14
N CYS A 199 8.25 -25.47 -0.11
CA CYS A 199 9.44 -26.30 -0.26
C CYS A 199 9.07 -27.71 -0.74
N LYS A 200 9.41 -28.04 -1.99
CA LYS A 200 9.17 -29.36 -2.62
C LYS A 200 9.69 -30.53 -1.80
N GLN A 201 10.84 -30.36 -1.13
CA GLN A 201 11.42 -31.41 -0.28
C GLN A 201 10.61 -31.62 1.01
N CYS A 202 10.15 -30.55 1.66
CA CYS A 202 9.28 -30.65 2.85
C CYS A 202 7.99 -31.38 2.48
N ILE A 203 7.35 -30.97 1.38
CA ILE A 203 6.12 -31.59 0.87
C ILE A 203 6.34 -33.08 0.57
N LYS A 204 7.44 -33.43 -0.11
CA LYS A 204 7.78 -34.83 -0.42
C LYS A 204 7.96 -35.69 0.84
N ILE A 205 8.56 -35.15 1.90
CA ILE A 205 8.73 -35.87 3.18
C ILE A 205 7.38 -36.00 3.90
N ALA A 206 6.57 -34.93 3.90
CA ALA A 206 5.26 -34.88 4.56
C ALA A 206 4.26 -35.90 4.01
N LYS A 207 4.39 -36.32 2.74
CA LYS A 207 3.61 -37.42 2.16
C LYS A 207 3.63 -38.74 2.95
N ARG A 208 4.59 -38.90 3.88
CA ARG A 208 4.61 -40.04 4.82
C ARG A 208 3.38 -40.10 5.73
N TRP A 209 2.78 -38.95 6.00
CA TRP A 209 1.67 -38.81 6.95
C TRP A 209 0.39 -38.30 6.28
N GLU A 210 0.41 -37.97 4.99
CA GLU A 210 -0.82 -37.82 4.21
C GLU A 210 -1.63 -39.12 4.36
N LYS A 211 -2.89 -39.01 4.80
CA LYS A 211 -3.76 -40.14 5.12
C LYS A 211 -3.76 -41.18 3.98
N ASP A 212 -3.06 -42.29 4.18
CA ASP A 212 -3.29 -43.54 3.45
C ASP A 212 -4.57 -44.17 4.04
N GLU A 213 -5.74 -43.92 3.45
CA GLU A 213 -6.95 -44.70 3.76
C GLU A 213 -6.85 -46.19 3.37
N TYR A 214 -5.68 -46.66 2.89
CA TYR A 214 -5.46 -48.02 2.37
C TYR A 214 -4.17 -48.71 2.84
N ARG A 215 -3.65 -48.42 4.03
CA ARG A 215 -2.49 -49.15 4.59
C ARG A 215 -2.78 -50.20 5.67
N ASN A 216 -4.06 -50.42 6.00
CA ASN A 216 -4.49 -51.44 6.98
C ASN A 216 -5.28 -52.60 6.34
N LEU A 217 -4.86 -53.05 5.15
CA LEU A 217 -5.28 -54.32 4.57
C LEU A 217 -4.03 -55.03 4.01
N SER A 218 -3.18 -55.53 4.89
CA SER A 218 -2.24 -56.63 4.61
C SER A 218 -1.95 -57.40 5.88
#